data_AF-A0A0C2XDI6-F1
#
_entry.id   AF-A0A0C2XDI6-F1
#
_cell.length_a   1.000
_cell.length_b   1.000
_cell.length_c   1.000
_cell.angle_alpha   90.00
_cell.angle_beta   90.00
_cell.angle_gamma   90.00
#
_symmetry.space_group_name_H-M   'P 1'
#
loop_
_entity.id
_entity.type
_entity.pdbx_description
1 polymer ?
#
loop_
_entity_poly.entity_id
_entity_poly.type
_entity_poly.pdbx_seq_one_letter_code
_entity_poly.pdbx_strand_id
1 'polypeptide(L)'
;MSFGLFKHIYQYFVPPEEPDAARTPASQMLPARSVGGFIILYDAEGEVAGYIPDPKSNETKKPQLKAIMDLPRRNRQQILPMEEKSAPNVVRHAHNAEIIKPTPPANKLEWDSWPDGFFERDFTFHDVDDYNNLQVHWATKTHGHRGGSDSAESWDQGKKQHRECLGIIECDNPDCLIAIRPQTIAARIDKQLRERCKCGAVLNHTKCDVKSITWTYSKGVHFLNAGFHQHARPAHILHISKDERVRFEAIVNTHPTVGPLAMVVGVPGVKGPGESVADISDVFVKIHMDFD
;
A
#
# COMPACT_ATOMS: atom_id res chain seq x y z
N MET A 1 1.77 14.35 1.71
CA MET A 1 1.37 14.15 3.12
C MET A 1 0.72 12.78 3.24
N SER A 2 1.49 11.74 3.54
CA SER A 2 0.95 10.37 3.69
C SER A 2 1.71 9.62 4.80
N PHE A 3 1.25 9.76 6.04
CA PHE A 3 1.64 8.93 7.20
C PHE A 3 0.72 7.70 7.35
N GLY A 4 0.09 7.23 6.26
CA GLY A 4 -1.08 6.32 6.33
C GLY A 4 -0.78 4.93 6.89
N LEU A 5 0.32 4.30 6.48
CA LEU A 5 0.64 2.92 6.87
C LEU A 5 1.09 2.83 8.34
N PHE A 6 1.98 3.74 8.76
CA PHE A 6 2.36 3.86 10.16
C PHE A 6 1.15 4.18 11.04
N LYS A 7 0.23 5.04 10.61
CA LYS A 7 -0.97 5.37 11.40
C LYS A 7 -1.81 4.13 11.74
N HIS A 8 -1.96 3.17 10.82
CA HIS A 8 -2.71 1.94 11.11
C HIS A 8 -1.99 1.04 12.10
N ILE A 9 -0.66 0.89 11.99
CA ILE A 9 0.10 0.11 12.97
C ILE A 9 0.10 0.81 14.34
N TYR A 10 0.34 2.12 14.38
CA TYR A 10 0.35 2.89 15.63
C TYR A 10 -1.01 2.97 16.31
N GLN A 11 -2.14 2.87 15.59
CA GLN A 11 -3.48 2.80 16.20
C GLN A 11 -3.62 1.62 17.18
N TYR A 12 -2.89 0.52 16.98
CA TYR A 12 -2.86 -0.61 17.90
C TYR A 12 -1.92 -0.41 19.10
N PHE A 13 -1.00 0.56 19.02
CA PHE A 13 -0.04 0.87 20.08
C PHE A 13 -0.40 2.12 20.88
N VAL A 14 -1.55 2.75 20.59
CA VAL A 14 -2.09 3.77 21.50
C VAL A 14 -2.66 3.02 22.70
N PRO A 15 -2.13 3.24 23.93
CA PRO A 15 -2.71 2.65 25.12
C PRO A 15 -4.20 3.00 25.19
N PRO A 16 -5.09 2.06 25.58
CA PRO A 16 -6.48 2.41 25.80
C PRO A 16 -6.54 3.60 26.77
N GLU A 17 -7.35 4.61 26.45
CA GLU A 17 -7.63 5.70 27.39
C GLU A 17 -8.17 5.06 28.67
N GLU A 18 -7.38 5.08 29.75
CA GLU A 18 -7.85 4.60 31.03
C GLU A 18 -9.06 5.45 31.44
N PRO A 19 -10.19 4.84 31.84
CA PRO A 19 -11.33 5.58 32.34
C PRO A 19 -10.87 6.38 33.57
N ASP A 20 -11.10 7.70 33.55
CA ASP A 20 -10.72 8.70 34.56
C ASP A 20 -10.63 8.15 36.00
N ALA A 21 -9.50 7.51 36.31
CA ALA A 21 -9.18 7.03 37.63
C ALA A 21 -8.37 8.11 38.33
N ALA A 22 -8.80 8.46 39.54
CA ALA A 22 -8.32 9.57 40.33
C ALA A 22 -6.79 9.71 40.33
N ARG A 23 -6.31 10.91 39.96
CA ARG A 23 -4.91 11.30 39.92
C ARG A 23 -4.18 10.97 41.22
N THR A 24 -3.33 9.96 41.19
CA THR A 24 -2.24 9.76 42.16
C THR A 24 -1.17 10.83 41.92
N PRO A 25 -0.55 11.44 42.95
CA PRO A 25 0.45 12.49 42.74
C PRO A 25 1.65 11.96 41.96
N ALA A 26 2.01 12.67 40.89
CA ALA A 26 3.15 12.37 40.05
C ALA A 26 4.44 12.31 40.89
N SER A 27 5.13 11.17 40.83
CA SER A 27 6.51 11.06 41.26
C SER A 27 7.35 12.02 40.42
N GLN A 28 8.05 12.95 41.08
CA GLN A 28 8.86 13.98 40.44
C GLN A 28 10.02 13.33 39.64
N MET A 29 9.82 13.10 38.34
CA MET A 29 10.94 12.79 37.45
C MET A 29 11.79 14.05 37.28
N LEU A 30 13.05 13.94 37.68
CA LEU A 30 14.04 14.99 37.47
C LEU A 30 14.30 15.20 35.97
N PRO A 31 14.47 16.44 35.49
CA PRO A 31 14.76 16.71 34.08
C PRO A 31 16.10 16.08 33.68
N ALA A 32 16.13 15.44 32.51
CA ALA A 32 17.34 14.86 31.94
C ALA A 32 18.42 15.95 31.78
N ARG A 33 19.52 15.83 32.53
CA ARG A 33 20.69 16.71 32.41
C ARG A 33 21.48 16.30 31.18
N SER A 34 21.63 17.21 30.20
CA SER A 34 22.63 17.03 29.14
C SER A 34 24.00 17.47 29.63
N VAL A 35 25.04 16.71 29.27
CA VAL A 35 26.44 17.03 29.59
C VAL A 35 27.21 17.00 28.28
N GLY A 36 27.82 18.13 27.90
CA GLY A 36 28.64 18.22 26.70
C GLY A 36 27.91 18.02 25.37
N GLY A 37 26.60 18.30 25.30
CA GLY A 37 25.79 18.07 24.09
C GLY A 37 25.37 16.61 23.91
N PHE A 38 25.42 15.80 24.96
CA PHE A 38 24.90 14.43 24.94
C PHE A 38 23.89 14.21 26.08
N ILE A 39 22.87 13.40 25.79
CA ILE A 39 21.89 12.88 26.75
C ILE A 39 22.43 11.55 27.28
N ILE A 40 22.51 11.44 28.61
CA ILE A 40 22.99 10.23 29.29
C ILE A 40 21.85 9.20 29.33
N LEU A 41 22.14 7.97 28.91
CA LEU A 41 21.26 6.81 29.05
C LEU A 41 21.67 6.03 30.30
N TYR A 42 20.68 5.64 31.11
CA TYR A 42 20.88 4.77 32.27
C TYR A 42 20.26 3.41 32.00
N ASP A 43 20.87 2.33 32.51
CA ASP A 43 20.28 0.99 32.51
C ASP A 43 19.22 0.83 33.63
N ALA A 44 18.71 -0.39 33.79
CA ALA A 44 17.68 -0.71 34.76
C ALA A 44 18.17 -0.59 36.21
N GLU A 45 19.48 -0.69 36.42
CA GLU A 45 20.16 -0.55 37.69
C GLU A 45 20.53 0.90 38.02
N GLY A 46 20.36 1.83 37.06
CA GLY A 46 20.65 3.24 37.22
C GLY A 46 22.09 3.62 36.89
N GLU A 47 22.85 2.72 36.26
CA GLU A 47 24.22 2.94 35.82
C GLU A 47 24.26 3.49 34.39
N VAL A 48 25.33 4.22 34.04
CA VAL A 48 25.42 4.86 32.71
C VAL A 48 25.65 3.81 31.62
N ALA A 49 24.63 3.57 30.81
CA ALA A 49 24.64 2.61 29.72
C ALA A 49 25.10 3.22 28.38
N GLY A 50 25.06 4.54 28.23
CA GLY A 50 25.51 5.20 26.99
C GLY A 50 25.16 6.67 26.88
N TYR A 51 25.43 7.23 25.69
CA TYR A 51 25.22 8.65 25.38
C TYR A 51 24.59 8.81 24.00
N ILE A 52 23.58 9.67 23.87
CA ILE A 52 22.98 10.06 22.59
C ILE A 52 23.28 11.54 22.32
N PRO A 53 23.70 11.93 21.10
CA PRO A 53 23.86 13.35 20.75
C PRO A 53 22.56 14.12 20.99
N ASP A 54 22.62 15.23 21.71
CA ASP A 54 21.48 16.11 21.94
C ASP A 54 21.15 16.84 20.63
N PRO A 55 19.98 16.59 20.00
CA PRO A 55 19.63 17.19 18.72
C PRO A 55 19.50 18.73 18.81
N LYS A 56 19.51 19.31 20.01
CA LYS A 56 19.51 20.76 20.22
C LYS A 56 20.91 21.37 20.28
N SER A 57 21.98 20.57 20.34
CA SER A 57 23.35 21.10 20.31
C SER A 57 23.75 21.47 18.86
N ASN A 58 23.29 22.62 18.40
CA ASN A 58 23.68 23.21 17.12
C ASN A 58 25.12 23.73 17.18
N GLU A 59 26.11 22.86 16.94
CA GLU A 59 27.44 23.29 16.51
C GLU A 59 27.83 22.58 15.21
N THR A 60 27.44 23.17 14.07
CA THR A 60 27.97 22.80 12.75
C THR A 60 28.95 23.87 12.27
N LYS A 61 30.24 23.70 12.56
CA LYS A 61 31.31 24.32 11.75
C LYS A 61 31.55 23.43 10.52
N LYS A 62 31.08 23.84 9.35
CA LYS A 62 31.40 23.18 8.07
C LYS A 62 32.79 23.64 7.57
N PRO A 63 33.68 22.73 7.14
CA PRO A 63 34.82 23.09 6.31
C PRO A 63 34.37 23.28 4.85
N GLN A 64 34.87 24.34 4.22
CA GLN A 64 34.73 24.62 2.78
C GLN A 64 35.58 23.64 1.97
N LEU A 65 35.01 23.01 0.93
CA LEU A 65 35.78 22.40 -0.15
C LEU A 65 35.49 23.13 -1.47
N LYS A 66 36.57 23.67 -2.04
CA LYS A 66 36.64 24.33 -3.35
C LYS A 66 36.71 23.32 -4.49
N ALA A 67 36.24 23.79 -5.64
CA ALA A 67 36.19 23.20 -6.96
C ALA A 67 37.51 22.58 -7.47
N ILE A 68 37.39 21.47 -8.22
CA ILE A 68 38.43 20.96 -9.13
C ILE A 68 37.78 20.33 -10.39
N MET A 69 37.99 21.04 -11.50
CA MET A 69 38.37 20.61 -12.86
C MET A 69 37.36 20.02 -13.86
N ASP A 70 37.19 20.82 -14.91
CA ASP A 70 36.90 20.49 -16.31
C ASP A 70 37.72 19.31 -16.85
N LEU A 71 37.06 18.44 -17.62
CA LEU A 71 37.70 17.50 -18.54
C LEU A 71 37.11 17.64 -19.96
N PRO A 72 37.94 17.52 -21.00
CA PRO A 72 37.56 17.80 -22.39
C PRO A 72 36.75 16.67 -23.04
N ARG A 73 35.68 17.07 -23.74
CA ARG A 73 34.87 16.26 -24.67
C ARG A 73 35.76 15.64 -25.76
N ARG A 74 35.89 14.31 -25.76
CA ARG A 74 36.47 13.54 -26.88
C ARG A 74 35.43 13.19 -27.94
N ASN A 75 35.94 13.20 -29.17
CA ASN A 75 35.30 12.93 -30.45
C ASN A 75 34.33 11.75 -30.48
N ARG A 76 33.14 12.03 -31.01
CA ARG A 76 32.12 11.05 -31.42
C ARG A 76 32.51 10.50 -32.79
N GLN A 77 33.02 9.28 -32.84
CA GLN A 77 33.25 8.56 -34.09
C GLN A 77 31.92 8.27 -34.79
N GLN A 78 31.94 8.45 -36.11
CA GLN A 78 30.88 8.14 -37.04
C GLN A 78 30.58 6.64 -37.03
N ILE A 79 29.32 6.30 -36.79
CA ILE A 79 28.78 4.94 -36.94
C ILE A 79 28.34 4.82 -38.40
N LEU A 80 28.92 3.86 -39.12
CA LEU A 80 28.53 3.47 -40.47
C LEU A 80 27.14 2.80 -40.46
N PRO A 81 26.35 2.92 -41.54
CA PRO A 81 25.05 2.27 -41.65
C PRO A 81 25.22 0.77 -41.84
N MET A 82 24.69 -0.03 -40.91
CA MET A 82 24.50 -1.47 -41.13
C MET A 82 23.26 -1.68 -41.99
N GLU A 83 23.44 -2.39 -43.10
CA GLU A 83 22.37 -2.87 -43.97
C GLU A 83 21.37 -3.73 -43.19
N GLU A 84 20.11 -3.35 -43.35
CA GLU A 84 18.92 -3.98 -42.78
C GLU A 84 18.63 -5.28 -43.53
N LYS A 85 19.06 -6.42 -42.96
CA LYS A 85 18.62 -7.75 -43.41
C LYS A 85 17.23 -8.02 -42.87
N SER A 86 16.27 -8.06 -43.78
CA SER A 86 14.89 -8.47 -43.57
C SER A 86 14.83 -9.87 -42.93
N ALA A 87 14.31 -9.92 -41.69
CA ALA A 87 13.97 -11.16 -41.02
C ALA A 87 12.63 -11.70 -41.51
N PRO A 88 12.45 -13.04 -41.58
CA PRO A 88 11.21 -13.66 -42.03
C PRO A 88 10.07 -13.47 -41.03
N ASN A 89 8.87 -13.27 -41.58
CA ASN A 89 7.60 -13.20 -40.88
C ASN A 89 7.37 -14.47 -40.05
N VAL A 90 7.59 -14.40 -38.73
CA VAL A 90 7.20 -15.46 -37.80
C VAL A 90 5.73 -15.22 -37.45
N VAL A 91 4.85 -15.99 -38.11
CA VAL A 91 3.44 -16.12 -37.75
C VAL A 91 3.37 -16.68 -36.33
N ARG A 92 3.10 -15.81 -35.35
CA ARG A 92 2.83 -16.19 -33.96
C ARG A 92 1.40 -16.74 -33.89
N HIS A 93 1.27 -18.06 -33.81
CA HIS A 93 0.03 -18.70 -33.38
C HIS A 93 -0.20 -18.37 -31.90
N ALA A 94 -1.22 -17.55 -31.65
CA ALA A 94 -1.70 -17.26 -30.30
C ALA A 94 -2.34 -18.52 -29.71
N HIS A 95 -1.60 -19.20 -28.82
CA HIS A 95 -2.20 -20.16 -27.88
C HIS A 95 -2.81 -19.39 -26.71
N ASN A 96 -3.98 -18.79 -26.94
CA ASN A 96 -4.89 -18.42 -25.86
C ASN A 96 -5.59 -19.71 -25.41
N ALA A 97 -4.95 -20.46 -24.52
CA ALA A 97 -5.66 -21.43 -23.71
C ALA A 97 -6.50 -20.64 -22.71
N GLU A 98 -7.79 -20.48 -22.99
CA GLU A 98 -8.77 -20.05 -22.00
C GLU A 98 -8.70 -21.02 -20.82
N ILE A 99 -8.06 -20.59 -19.74
CA ILE A 99 -8.20 -21.24 -18.45
C ILE A 99 -9.62 -20.93 -18.00
N ILE A 100 -10.57 -21.78 -18.37
CA ILE A 100 -11.93 -21.78 -17.85
C ILE A 100 -11.80 -22.10 -16.35
N LYS A 101 -11.73 -21.06 -15.51
CA LYS A 101 -11.77 -21.22 -14.07
C LYS A 101 -13.16 -21.74 -13.71
N PRO A 102 -13.28 -22.88 -13.01
CA PRO A 102 -14.58 -23.42 -12.63
C PRO A 102 -15.35 -22.42 -11.77
N THR A 103 -16.62 -22.20 -12.12
CA THR A 103 -17.53 -21.37 -11.34
C THR A 103 -17.69 -21.99 -9.95
N PRO A 104 -17.28 -21.29 -8.87
CA PRO A 104 -17.41 -21.82 -7.52
C PRO A 104 -18.88 -22.01 -7.15
N PRO A 105 -19.21 -23.00 -6.28
CA PRO A 105 -20.57 -23.26 -5.85
C PRO A 105 -21.17 -22.04 -5.15
N ALA A 106 -22.49 -21.85 -5.30
CA ALA A 106 -23.28 -20.68 -4.85
C ALA A 106 -23.35 -20.46 -3.31
N ASN A 107 -22.51 -21.13 -2.53
CA ASN A 107 -22.38 -20.90 -1.10
C ASN A 107 -21.45 -19.70 -0.88
N LYS A 108 -22.03 -18.55 -0.49
CA LYS A 108 -21.37 -17.29 -0.10
C LYS A 108 -19.99 -17.10 -0.73
N LEU A 109 -19.93 -16.59 -1.96
CA LEU A 109 -18.71 -16.04 -2.53
C LEU A 109 -18.06 -15.11 -1.50
N GLU A 110 -16.93 -15.51 -0.94
CA GLU A 110 -16.21 -14.68 0.01
C GLU A 110 -15.73 -13.41 -0.68
N TRP A 111 -15.79 -12.26 0.00
CA TRP A 111 -15.33 -11.01 -0.57
C TRP A 111 -13.80 -10.96 -0.57
N ASP A 112 -13.20 -11.25 -1.72
CA ASP A 112 -11.73 -11.27 -1.91
C ASP A 112 -11.13 -9.89 -2.25
N SER A 113 -11.95 -8.84 -2.25
CA SER A 113 -11.57 -7.47 -2.63
C SER A 113 -11.09 -7.29 -4.08
N TRP A 114 -11.30 -8.29 -4.96
CA TRP A 114 -11.02 -8.25 -6.40
C TRP A 114 -12.30 -8.53 -7.22
N PRO A 115 -13.34 -7.68 -7.10
CA PRO A 115 -14.58 -7.89 -7.84
C PRO A 115 -14.28 -7.93 -9.34
N ASP A 116 -14.71 -8.98 -10.02
CA ASP A 116 -14.51 -9.19 -11.44
C ASP A 116 -15.72 -9.92 -12.03
N GLY A 117 -16.12 -9.53 -13.23
CA GLY A 117 -17.34 -10.00 -13.88
C GLY A 117 -18.60 -9.24 -13.48
N PHE A 118 -19.71 -9.62 -14.12
CA PHE A 118 -21.02 -9.04 -13.86
C PHE A 118 -21.68 -9.74 -12.69
N PHE A 119 -21.85 -9.03 -11.58
CA PHE A 119 -22.61 -9.52 -10.43
C PHE A 119 -23.14 -8.37 -9.60
N GLU A 120 -24.19 -8.66 -8.83
CA GLU A 120 -24.72 -7.79 -7.81
C GLU A 120 -24.94 -8.58 -6.53
N ARG A 121 -24.87 -7.89 -5.39
CA ARG A 121 -25.02 -8.50 -4.07
C ARG A 121 -25.40 -7.47 -3.02
N ASP A 122 -26.32 -7.87 -2.14
CA ASP A 122 -26.59 -7.17 -0.90
C ASP A 122 -25.64 -7.63 0.21
N PHE A 123 -25.12 -6.66 0.94
CA PHE A 123 -24.29 -6.84 2.13
C PHE A 123 -24.99 -6.18 3.32
N THR A 124 -25.10 -6.90 4.43
CA THR A 124 -25.53 -6.29 5.70
C THR A 124 -24.42 -5.37 6.23
N PHE A 125 -24.73 -4.48 7.17
CA PHE A 125 -23.70 -3.66 7.81
C PHE A 125 -22.63 -4.50 8.53
N HIS A 126 -23.02 -5.67 9.07
CA HIS A 126 -22.07 -6.62 9.63
C HIS A 126 -21.12 -7.16 8.56
N ASP A 127 -21.63 -7.54 7.39
CA ASP A 127 -20.77 -8.00 6.28
C ASP A 127 -19.84 -6.87 5.82
N VAL A 128 -20.33 -5.62 5.75
CA VAL A 128 -19.53 -4.46 5.36
C VAL A 128 -18.36 -4.24 6.31
N ASP A 129 -18.58 -4.36 7.63
CA ASP A 129 -17.52 -4.25 8.63
C ASP A 129 -16.51 -5.41 8.53
N ASP A 130 -17.02 -6.64 8.45
CA ASP A 130 -16.24 -7.87 8.27
C ASP A 130 -15.33 -7.82 7.03
N TYR A 131 -15.81 -7.20 5.95
CA TYR A 131 -15.10 -7.05 4.68
C TYR A 131 -14.42 -5.69 4.52
N ASN A 132 -14.10 -5.03 5.64
CA ASN A 132 -13.32 -3.79 5.68
C ASN A 132 -13.89 -2.71 4.75
N ASN A 133 -15.19 -2.45 4.90
CA ASN A 133 -15.98 -1.48 4.13
C ASN A 133 -16.06 -1.76 2.63
N LEU A 134 -16.02 -3.04 2.23
CA LEU A 134 -16.03 -3.48 0.83
C LEU A 134 -14.96 -2.74 0.01
N GLN A 135 -13.77 -2.61 0.59
CA GLN A 135 -12.61 -2.06 -0.09
C GLN A 135 -12.26 -2.93 -1.30
N VAL A 136 -11.79 -2.27 -2.37
CA VAL A 136 -11.43 -2.91 -3.63
C VAL A 136 -9.96 -2.67 -3.91
N HIS A 137 -9.25 -3.70 -4.36
CA HIS A 137 -7.83 -3.60 -4.69
C HIS A 137 -7.58 -3.06 -6.09
N TRP A 138 -8.58 -3.07 -6.97
CA TRP A 138 -8.47 -2.36 -8.25
C TRP A 138 -8.13 -0.89 -8.02
N ALA A 139 -7.30 -0.35 -8.91
CA ALA A 139 -7.05 1.08 -8.93
C ALA A 139 -8.33 1.78 -9.36
N THR A 140 -9.06 2.39 -8.43
CA THR A 140 -10.35 3.01 -8.76
C THR A 140 -10.36 4.51 -8.51
N LYS A 141 -11.12 5.21 -9.33
CA LYS A 141 -11.52 6.59 -9.10
C LYS A 141 -12.94 6.59 -8.55
N THR A 142 -13.12 7.21 -7.38
CA THR A 142 -14.42 7.29 -6.72
C THR A 142 -15.12 8.60 -7.05
N HIS A 143 -16.40 8.52 -7.37
CA HIS A 143 -17.30 9.64 -7.58
C HIS A 143 -18.51 9.50 -6.66
N GLY A 144 -18.69 10.48 -5.76
CA GLY A 144 -19.91 10.58 -4.95
C GLY A 144 -21.07 11.12 -5.78
N HIS A 145 -22.26 10.54 -5.65
CA HIS A 145 -23.48 11.09 -6.22
C HIS A 145 -24.16 12.00 -5.18
N ARG A 146 -24.75 13.12 -5.61
CA ARG A 146 -25.40 14.10 -4.70
C ARG A 146 -26.81 13.72 -4.25
N GLY A 147 -27.27 12.51 -4.57
CA GLY A 147 -28.64 12.06 -4.31
C GLY A 147 -28.69 10.73 -3.57
N GLY A 148 -29.88 10.44 -3.04
CA GLY A 148 -30.16 9.26 -2.21
C GLY A 148 -29.95 9.52 -0.72
N SER A 149 -30.45 8.60 0.11
CA SER A 149 -30.34 8.66 1.57
C SER A 149 -29.78 7.35 2.12
N ASP A 150 -28.89 7.42 3.11
CA ASP A 150 -28.47 6.24 3.87
C ASP A 150 -29.60 5.66 4.73
N SER A 151 -30.62 6.46 5.04
CA SER A 151 -31.83 6.03 5.74
C SER A 151 -32.92 5.44 4.83
N ALA A 152 -32.67 5.31 3.52
CA ALA A 152 -33.67 4.82 2.58
C ALA A 152 -34.05 3.35 2.87
N GLU A 153 -35.32 2.99 2.69
CA GLU A 153 -35.78 1.61 2.93
C GLU A 153 -35.37 0.64 1.81
N SER A 154 -35.34 1.14 0.58
CA SER A 154 -34.90 0.42 -0.61
C SER A 154 -33.52 0.90 -1.08
N TRP A 155 -32.73 0.00 -1.65
CA TRP A 155 -31.36 0.29 -2.05
C TRP A 155 -31.27 1.29 -3.21
N ASP A 156 -32.26 1.32 -4.11
CA ASP A 156 -32.28 2.20 -5.28
C ASP A 156 -32.46 3.68 -4.91
N GLN A 157 -33.04 3.94 -3.74
CA GLN A 157 -33.14 5.25 -3.10
C GLN A 157 -31.95 5.55 -2.16
N GLY A 158 -31.04 4.59 -2.01
CA GLY A 158 -29.84 4.67 -1.19
C GLY A 158 -28.83 5.71 -1.66
N LYS A 159 -27.93 6.11 -0.77
CA LYS A 159 -26.80 6.99 -1.10
C LYS A 159 -25.83 6.27 -2.04
N LYS A 160 -25.66 6.83 -3.24
CA LYS A 160 -24.93 6.19 -4.33
C LYS A 160 -23.47 6.65 -4.43
N GLN A 161 -22.57 5.70 -4.60
CA GLN A 161 -21.15 5.93 -4.90
C GLN A 161 -20.73 5.10 -6.12
N HIS A 162 -20.03 5.75 -7.03
CA HIS A 162 -19.47 5.12 -8.22
C HIS A 162 -17.97 4.93 -8.07
N ARG A 163 -17.46 3.79 -8.55
CA ARG A 163 -16.03 3.49 -8.66
C ARG A 163 -15.77 3.08 -10.10
N GLU A 164 -14.85 3.78 -10.75
CA GLU A 164 -14.39 3.46 -12.10
C GLU A 164 -12.99 2.91 -12.03
N CYS A 165 -12.73 1.76 -12.66
CA CYS A 165 -11.38 1.22 -12.75
C CYS A 165 -10.51 2.15 -13.60
N LEU A 166 -9.36 2.52 -13.08
CA LEU A 166 -8.36 3.30 -13.81
C LEU A 166 -7.49 2.42 -14.70
N GLY A 167 -7.69 1.10 -14.71
CA GLY A 167 -6.88 0.14 -15.45
C GLY A 167 -5.52 -0.11 -14.80
N ILE A 168 -4.47 -0.22 -15.62
CA ILE A 168 -3.13 -0.59 -15.18
C ILE A 168 -2.06 0.19 -15.95
N ILE A 169 -0.91 0.44 -15.31
CA ILE A 169 0.31 0.88 -16.01
C ILE A 169 1.23 -0.33 -16.14
N GLU A 170 1.56 -0.71 -17.37
CA GLU A 170 2.37 -1.89 -17.70
C GLU A 170 3.66 -1.48 -18.40
N CYS A 171 4.69 -2.31 -18.25
CA CYS A 171 5.93 -2.17 -18.99
C CYS A 171 5.74 -2.62 -20.45
N ASP A 172 6.33 -1.91 -21.40
CA ASP A 172 6.32 -2.31 -22.83
C ASP A 172 7.28 -3.46 -23.17
N ASN A 173 8.15 -3.87 -22.24
CA ASN A 173 8.99 -5.05 -22.38
C ASN A 173 8.18 -6.31 -22.04
N PRO A 174 8.00 -7.26 -22.99
CA PRO A 174 7.19 -8.46 -22.80
C PRO A 174 7.70 -9.40 -21.70
N ASP A 175 8.98 -9.35 -21.35
CA ASP A 175 9.58 -10.19 -20.30
C ASP A 175 9.46 -9.53 -18.91
N CYS A 176 8.96 -8.30 -18.83
CA CYS A 176 8.87 -7.53 -17.60
C CYS A 176 7.43 -7.50 -17.06
N LEU A 177 7.14 -8.32 -16.06
CA LEU A 177 5.81 -8.46 -15.44
C LEU A 177 5.41 -7.34 -14.46
N ILE A 178 6.03 -6.15 -14.58
CA ILE A 178 5.74 -5.03 -13.68
C ILE A 178 4.38 -4.42 -14.04
N ALA A 179 3.43 -4.56 -13.11
CA ALA A 179 2.09 -3.99 -13.18
C ALA A 179 1.90 -2.92 -12.09
N ILE A 180 1.92 -1.65 -12.48
CA ILE A 180 1.89 -0.50 -11.58
C ILE A 180 0.45 -0.01 -11.41
N ARG A 181 0.05 0.26 -10.16
CA ARG A 181 -1.22 0.94 -9.85
C ARG A 181 -1.20 2.37 -10.41
N PRO A 182 -2.14 2.75 -11.30
CA PRO A 182 -2.33 4.15 -11.67
C PRO A 182 -2.70 5.00 -10.45
N GLN A 183 -2.13 6.20 -10.35
CA GLN A 183 -2.54 7.22 -9.39
C GLN A 183 -3.95 7.75 -9.75
N THR A 184 -4.67 8.31 -8.78
CA THR A 184 -6.06 8.74 -8.99
C THR A 184 -6.23 10.06 -9.74
N ILE A 185 -5.15 10.82 -9.92
CA ILE A 185 -5.13 12.14 -10.56
C ILE A 185 -4.39 12.03 -11.90
N ALA A 186 -4.99 12.51 -12.98
CA ALA A 186 -4.43 12.43 -14.34
C ALA A 186 -2.99 12.95 -14.43
N ALA A 187 -2.71 14.15 -13.90
CA ALA A 187 -1.34 14.71 -13.89
C ALA A 187 -0.30 13.82 -13.17
N ARG A 188 -0.74 12.99 -12.20
CA ARG A 188 0.13 12.03 -11.52
C ARG A 188 0.31 10.75 -12.32
N ILE A 189 -0.72 10.28 -13.03
CA ILE A 189 -0.59 9.22 -14.03
C ILE A 189 0.43 9.65 -15.08
N ASP A 190 0.34 10.88 -15.59
CA ASP A 190 1.30 11.42 -16.55
C ASP A 190 2.72 11.48 -15.97
N LYS A 191 2.89 11.75 -14.66
CA LYS A 191 4.20 11.65 -14.00
C LYS A 191 4.71 10.21 -14.04
N GLN A 192 3.89 9.24 -13.66
CA GLN A 192 4.26 7.81 -13.69
C GLN A 192 4.66 7.36 -15.11
N LEU A 193 3.95 7.82 -16.15
CA LEU A 193 4.25 7.45 -17.54
C LEU A 193 5.54 8.08 -18.09
N ARG A 194 6.02 9.17 -17.49
CA ARG A 194 7.33 9.76 -17.84
C ARG A 194 8.50 9.01 -17.18
N GLU A 195 8.24 8.25 -16.13
CA GLU A 195 9.25 7.42 -15.48
C GLU A 195 9.57 6.18 -16.34
N ARG A 196 10.77 5.63 -16.15
CA ARG A 196 11.15 4.37 -16.77
C ARG A 196 10.78 3.21 -15.87
N CYS A 197 10.42 2.09 -16.48
CA CYS A 197 10.31 0.84 -15.76
C CYS A 197 11.64 0.48 -15.09
N LYS A 198 11.62 -0.38 -14.06
CA LYS A 198 12.86 -0.88 -13.40
C LYS A 198 13.82 -1.58 -14.37
N CYS A 199 13.31 -2.15 -15.46
CA CYS A 199 14.12 -2.75 -16.53
C CYS A 199 14.65 -1.73 -17.57
N GLY A 200 14.33 -0.44 -17.41
CA GLY A 200 14.70 0.66 -18.31
C GLY A 200 13.72 0.94 -19.44
N ALA A 201 12.72 0.08 -19.66
CA ALA A 201 11.75 0.23 -20.74
C ALA A 201 10.65 1.28 -20.44
N VAL A 202 9.74 1.52 -21.39
CA VAL A 202 8.67 2.53 -21.27
C VAL A 202 7.47 1.95 -20.50
N LEU A 203 6.72 2.84 -19.84
CA LEU A 203 5.47 2.51 -19.17
C LEU A 203 4.28 2.98 -20.03
N ASN A 204 3.29 2.11 -20.20
CA ASN A 204 2.06 2.37 -20.95
C ASN A 204 0.84 2.27 -20.02
N HIS A 205 -0.11 3.18 -20.18
CA HIS A 205 -1.37 3.14 -19.43
C HIS A 205 -2.48 2.47 -20.25
N THR A 206 -2.90 1.30 -19.80
CA THR A 206 -4.06 0.59 -20.34
C THR A 206 -5.28 0.94 -19.49
N LYS A 207 -6.23 1.70 -20.07
CA LYS A 207 -7.49 2.05 -19.40
C LYS A 207 -8.42 0.84 -19.28
N CYS A 208 -9.33 0.88 -18.31
CA CYS A 208 -10.33 -0.15 -18.09
C CYS A 208 -11.71 0.50 -17.96
N ASP A 209 -12.73 -0.11 -18.57
CA ASP A 209 -14.09 0.43 -18.56
C ASP A 209 -14.98 -0.18 -17.46
N VAL A 210 -14.43 -1.08 -16.63
CA VAL A 210 -15.16 -1.72 -15.53
C VAL A 210 -15.56 -0.68 -14.49
N LYS A 211 -16.82 -0.76 -14.08
CA LYS A 211 -17.42 0.13 -13.08
C LYS A 211 -18.05 -0.69 -11.98
N SER A 212 -17.90 -0.22 -10.75
CA SER A 212 -18.65 -0.73 -9.61
C SER A 212 -19.49 0.40 -9.02
N ILE A 213 -20.67 0.05 -8.52
CA ILE A 213 -21.59 1.00 -7.90
C ILE A 213 -22.02 0.43 -6.56
N THR A 214 -22.03 1.28 -5.54
CA THR A 214 -22.55 0.94 -4.22
C THR A 214 -23.68 1.87 -3.85
N TRP A 215 -24.73 1.32 -3.27
CA TRP A 215 -25.82 2.06 -2.65
C TRP A 215 -25.86 1.72 -1.17
N THR A 216 -25.59 2.70 -0.32
CA THR A 216 -25.75 2.57 1.12
C THR A 216 -27.17 2.98 1.50
N TYR A 217 -27.88 2.12 2.22
CA TYR A 217 -29.27 2.31 2.61
C TYR A 217 -29.52 1.67 3.99
N SER A 218 -30.74 1.78 4.52
CA SER A 218 -31.03 1.47 5.94
C SER A 218 -30.73 0.03 6.36
N LYS A 219 -30.66 -0.92 5.42
CA LYS A 219 -30.41 -2.35 5.72
C LYS A 219 -28.97 -2.77 5.42
N GLY A 220 -28.16 -1.93 4.79
CA GLY A 220 -26.77 -2.24 4.46
C GLY A 220 -26.29 -1.57 3.17
N VAL A 221 -25.56 -2.34 2.35
CA VAL A 221 -24.99 -1.88 1.08
C VAL A 221 -25.38 -2.83 -0.04
N HIS A 222 -26.01 -2.30 -1.08
CA HIS A 222 -26.15 -3.01 -2.36
C HIS A 222 -24.92 -2.70 -3.22
N PHE A 223 -24.25 -3.73 -3.71
CA PHE A 223 -23.04 -3.62 -4.54
C PHE A 223 -23.32 -4.21 -5.94
N LEU A 224 -22.96 -3.47 -6.97
CA LEU A 224 -23.00 -3.91 -8.37
C LEU A 224 -21.61 -3.80 -8.97
N ASN A 225 -21.11 -4.87 -9.60
CA ASN A 225 -19.97 -4.83 -10.51
C ASN A 225 -20.42 -5.02 -11.95
N ALA A 226 -19.96 -4.15 -12.84
CA ALA A 226 -20.34 -4.15 -14.25
C ALA A 226 -19.10 -4.25 -15.15
N GLY A 227 -18.64 -5.48 -15.39
CA GLY A 227 -17.64 -5.80 -16.41
C GLY A 227 -16.56 -6.77 -15.95
N PHE A 228 -15.71 -7.17 -16.90
CA PHE A 228 -14.54 -8.01 -16.66
C PHE A 228 -13.25 -7.21 -16.87
N HIS A 229 -12.30 -7.35 -15.95
CA HIS A 229 -10.99 -6.72 -16.08
C HIS A 229 -10.14 -7.48 -17.11
N GLN A 230 -9.74 -6.79 -18.17
CA GLN A 230 -8.88 -7.33 -19.23
C GLN A 230 -7.40 -6.93 -19.06
N HIS A 231 -6.98 -6.73 -17.81
CA HIS A 231 -5.63 -6.30 -17.47
C HIS A 231 -5.15 -6.98 -16.19
N ALA A 232 -3.83 -6.98 -15.97
CA ALA A 232 -3.25 -7.57 -14.77
C ALA A 232 -3.73 -6.85 -13.48
N ARG A 233 -3.70 -7.57 -12.36
CA ARG A 233 -3.91 -7.01 -11.03
C ARG A 233 -2.73 -6.09 -10.68
N PRO A 234 -2.96 -4.87 -10.15
CA PRO A 234 -1.86 -4.01 -9.71
C PRO A 234 -1.02 -4.67 -8.62
N ALA A 235 0.31 -4.58 -8.71
CA ALA A 235 1.25 -5.24 -7.79
C ALA A 235 1.25 -4.64 -6.38
N HIS A 236 0.75 -3.43 -6.21
CA HIS A 236 0.59 -2.83 -4.89
C HIS A 236 -0.78 -3.27 -4.35
N ILE A 237 -0.87 -3.82 -3.15
CA ILE A 237 -2.14 -4.07 -2.45
C ILE A 237 -2.28 -2.99 -1.37
N LEU A 238 -3.48 -2.43 -1.18
CA LEU A 238 -3.69 -1.29 -0.26
C LEU A 238 -4.26 -1.70 1.09
N HIS A 239 -4.89 -2.85 1.17
CA HIS A 239 -5.69 -3.28 2.30
C HIS A 239 -5.46 -4.77 2.54
N ILE A 240 -5.61 -5.21 3.78
CA ILE A 240 -5.52 -6.61 4.13
C ILE A 240 -6.91 -7.26 4.06
N SER A 241 -6.95 -8.55 3.73
CA SER A 241 -8.15 -9.38 3.79
C SER A 241 -8.62 -9.61 5.23
N LYS A 242 -9.81 -10.21 5.39
CA LYS A 242 -10.33 -10.60 6.71
C LYS A 242 -9.40 -11.58 7.41
N ASP A 243 -8.96 -12.62 6.71
CA ASP A 243 -8.06 -13.64 7.26
C ASP A 243 -6.68 -13.07 7.59
N GLU A 244 -6.15 -12.21 6.73
CA GLU A 244 -4.89 -11.50 6.98
C GLU A 244 -5.00 -10.62 8.23
N ARG A 245 -6.12 -9.92 8.41
CA ARG A 245 -6.38 -9.12 9.61
C ARG A 245 -6.42 -9.97 10.88
N VAL A 246 -7.15 -11.08 10.85
CA VAL A 246 -7.24 -12.00 12.00
C VAL A 246 -5.85 -12.52 12.40
N ARG A 247 -5.03 -12.93 11.42
CA ARG A 247 -3.64 -13.35 11.67
C ARG A 247 -2.79 -12.22 12.24
N PHE A 248 -2.90 -11.01 11.69
CA PHE A 248 -2.18 -9.85 12.17
C PHE A 248 -2.54 -9.51 13.62
N GLU A 249 -3.83 -9.45 13.94
CA GLU A 249 -4.32 -9.18 15.30
C GLU A 249 -3.89 -10.26 16.29
N ALA A 250 -3.84 -11.53 15.89
CA ALA A 250 -3.32 -12.61 16.73
C ALA A 250 -1.84 -12.39 17.10
N ILE A 251 -1.00 -11.96 16.17
CA ILE A 251 0.42 -11.65 16.44
C ILE A 251 0.53 -10.46 17.40
N VAL A 252 -0.22 -9.38 17.14
CA VAL A 252 -0.22 -8.15 17.97
C VAL A 252 -0.66 -8.47 19.40
N ASN A 253 -1.76 -9.21 19.57
CA ASN A 253 -2.30 -9.56 20.88
C ASN A 253 -1.37 -10.48 21.67
N THR A 254 -0.62 -11.35 20.99
CA THR A 254 0.36 -12.24 21.63
C THR A 254 1.62 -11.48 22.05
N HIS A 255 1.93 -10.36 21.40
CA HIS A 255 3.17 -9.61 21.60
C HIS A 255 2.93 -8.09 21.73
N PRO A 256 2.15 -7.63 22.73
CA PRO A 256 1.66 -6.25 22.80
C PRO A 256 2.77 -5.20 23.01
N THR A 257 3.93 -5.61 23.53
CA THR A 257 5.07 -4.71 23.81
C THR A 257 6.08 -4.66 22.67
N VAL A 258 5.88 -5.42 21.59
CA VAL A 258 6.84 -5.51 20.49
C VAL A 258 6.65 -4.35 19.52
N GLY A 259 7.73 -3.63 19.23
CA GLY A 259 7.67 -2.50 18.30
C GLY A 259 7.43 -2.93 16.83
N PRO A 260 6.96 -2.00 15.97
CA PRO A 260 6.63 -2.29 14.57
C PRO A 260 7.74 -2.99 13.76
N LEU A 261 9.00 -2.57 13.93
CA LEU A 261 10.12 -3.16 13.19
C LEU A 261 10.30 -4.65 13.54
N ALA A 262 10.17 -5.00 14.81
CA ALA A 262 10.29 -6.39 15.25
C ALA A 262 9.08 -7.23 14.79
N MET A 263 7.88 -6.65 14.64
CA MET A 263 6.76 -7.35 14.00
C MET A 263 7.03 -7.66 12.52
N VAL A 264 7.66 -6.73 11.79
CA VAL A 264 8.01 -6.89 10.35
C VAL A 264 9.19 -7.84 10.13
N VAL A 265 10.11 -7.95 11.10
CA VAL A 265 11.23 -8.90 11.01
C VAL A 265 10.87 -10.28 11.59
N GLY A 266 9.84 -10.35 12.44
CA GLY A 266 9.46 -11.52 13.21
C GLY A 266 9.89 -11.39 14.67
N VAL A 267 8.98 -11.73 15.59
CA VAL A 267 9.23 -11.58 17.03
C VAL A 267 10.29 -12.58 17.50
N PRO A 268 11.38 -12.15 18.18
CA PRO A 268 12.41 -13.07 18.64
C PRO A 268 11.86 -14.14 19.60
N GLY A 269 12.07 -15.40 19.28
CA GLY A 269 11.73 -16.55 20.14
C GLY A 269 12.92 -17.49 20.36
N VAL A 270 12.77 -18.43 21.29
CA VAL A 270 13.82 -19.42 21.65
C VAL A 270 14.27 -20.27 20.45
N LYS A 271 13.37 -20.47 19.47
CA LYS A 271 13.63 -21.26 18.25
C LYS A 271 13.98 -20.40 17.02
N GLY A 272 14.26 -19.10 17.22
CA GLY A 272 14.43 -18.12 16.15
C GLY A 272 13.24 -17.15 16.07
N PRO A 273 13.22 -16.26 15.05
CA PRO A 273 12.11 -15.35 14.82
C PRO A 273 10.81 -16.12 14.59
N GLY A 274 9.73 -15.68 15.23
CA GLY A 274 8.37 -16.14 14.95
C GLY A 274 7.86 -15.64 13.59
N GLU A 275 6.60 -15.94 13.31
CA GLU A 275 5.90 -15.45 12.12
C GLU A 275 5.99 -13.92 12.02
N SER A 276 6.37 -13.42 10.84
CA SER A 276 6.43 -12.00 10.57
C SER A 276 5.11 -11.50 9.98
N VAL A 277 4.71 -10.26 10.31
CA VAL A 277 3.58 -9.62 9.62
C VAL A 277 3.87 -9.43 8.12
N ALA A 278 5.15 -9.43 7.72
CA ALA A 278 5.56 -9.45 6.33
C ALA A 278 5.11 -10.70 5.57
N ASP A 279 5.02 -11.83 6.26
CA ASP A 279 4.58 -13.12 5.69
C ASP A 279 3.04 -13.20 5.60
N ILE A 280 2.34 -12.32 6.30
CA ILE A 280 0.88 -12.23 6.25
C ILE A 280 0.44 -11.50 4.98
N SER A 281 1.01 -10.30 4.73
CA SER A 281 0.60 -9.48 3.60
C SER A 281 1.68 -8.49 3.18
N ASP A 282 1.85 -8.32 1.88
CA ASP A 282 2.70 -7.31 1.24
C ASP A 282 2.40 -5.87 1.70
N VAL A 283 1.19 -5.63 2.22
CA VAL A 283 0.76 -4.33 2.75
C VAL A 283 1.69 -3.87 3.88
N PHE A 284 2.24 -4.80 4.68
CA PHE A 284 3.06 -4.47 5.85
C PHE A 284 4.54 -4.20 5.56
N VAL A 285 5.06 -4.64 4.41
CA VAL A 285 6.50 -4.56 4.08
C VAL A 285 6.83 -3.38 3.18
N LYS A 286 5.81 -2.79 2.56
CA LYS A 286 6.01 -1.66 1.64
C LYS A 286 6.27 -0.37 2.41
N ILE A 287 7.51 -0.22 2.87
CA ILE A 287 8.15 1.07 3.07
C ILE A 287 8.10 1.75 1.72
N HIS A 288 7.39 2.88 1.65
CA HIS A 288 7.30 3.73 0.46
C HIS A 288 8.70 3.86 -0.17
N MET A 289 8.92 3.18 -1.30
CA MET A 289 9.93 3.63 -2.25
C MET A 289 9.31 4.82 -2.96
N ASP A 290 9.23 5.94 -2.22
CA ASP A 290 8.87 7.22 -2.81
C ASP A 290 9.96 7.53 -3.84
N PHE A 291 9.59 7.40 -5.11
CA PHE A 291 10.33 7.98 -6.21
C PHE A 291 10.08 9.50 -6.12
N ASP A 292 10.92 10.18 -5.32
CA ASP A 292 11.01 11.63 -5.31
C ASP A 292 11.41 12.17 -6.69
#